data_AF-A0A1Z3TYF7-F1
#
_entry.id   AF-A0A1Z3TYF7-F1
#
_cell.length_a   1.000
_cell.length_b   1.000
_cell.length_c   1.000
_cell.angle_alpha   90.00
_cell.angle_beta   90.00
_cell.angle_gamma   90.00
#
_symmetry.space_group_name_H-M   'P 1'
#
loop_
_entity.id
_entity.type
_entity.pdbx_description
1 polymer ?
#
loop_
_entity_poly.entity_id
_entity_poly.type
_entity_poly.pdbx_seq_one_letter_code
_entity_poly.pdbx_strand_id
1 'polypeptide(L)' 'MFNFWVLFGITLLIAVYCGITFFSNMSQSVQNRKDNKSKNKNNIYGIVFGIFIVLAIIELLVFIFVG' A
#
# COMPACT_ATOMS: atom_id res chain seq x y z
N MET A 1 11.50 -21.37 7.28
CA MET A 1 12.27 -20.11 7.24
C MET A 1 12.42 -19.54 5.83
N PHE A 2 12.99 -20.26 4.85
CA PHE A 2 13.22 -19.70 3.49
C PHE A 2 11.93 -19.29 2.75
N ASN A 3 10.89 -20.14 2.76
CA ASN A 3 9.60 -19.81 2.15
C ASN A 3 8.90 -18.59 2.79
N PHE A 4 9.09 -18.39 4.10
CA PHE A 4 8.49 -17.27 4.83
C PHE A 4 9.18 -15.95 4.46
N TRP A 5 10.51 -15.98 4.31
CA TRP A 5 11.30 -14.82 3.89
C TRP A 5 10.97 -14.39 2.45
N VAL A 6 10.79 -15.36 1.55
CA VAL A 6 10.40 -15.07 0.15
C VAL A 6 8.99 -14.49 0.09
N LEU A 7 8.03 -15.08 0.82
CA LEU A 7 6.65 -14.59 0.87
C LEU A 7 6.59 -13.16 1.43
N PHE A 8 7.29 -12.92 2.55
CA PHE A 8 7.40 -11.60 3.16
C PHE A 8 8.02 -10.56 2.22
N GLY A 9 9.09 -10.94 1.50
CA GLY A 9 9.73 -10.06 0.52
C GLY A 9 8.79 -9.64 -0.61
N ILE A 10 7.92 -10.56 -1.07
CA ILE A 10 6.91 -10.30 -2.11
C ILE A 10 5.82 -9.37 -1.55
N THR A 11 5.30 -9.63 -0.35
CA THR A 11 4.33 -8.76 0.32
C THR A 11 4.87 -7.34 0.48
N LEU A 12 6.12 -7.20 0.93
CA LEU A 12 6.77 -5.91 1.13
C LEU A 12 6.95 -5.16 -0.20
N LEU A 13 7.36 -5.86 -1.27
CA LEU A 13 7.52 -5.29 -2.60
C LEU A 13 6.19 -4.72 -3.13
N ILE A 14 5.09 -5.44 -2.95
CA ILE A 14 3.75 -5.02 -3.37
C ILE A 14 3.25 -3.85 -2.52
N ALA A 15 3.49 -3.88 -1.20
CA ALA A 15 3.13 -2.79 -0.30
C ALA A 15 3.87 -1.49 -0.66
N VAL A 16 5.17 -1.56 -0.97
CA VAL A 16 5.97 -0.41 -1.41
C VAL A 16 5.49 0.10 -2.77
N TYR A 17 5.26 -0.78 -3.75
CA TYR A 17 4.73 -0.35 -5.06
C TYR A 17 3.35 0.31 -4.95
N CYS A 18 2.45 -0.26 -4.15
CA CYS A 18 1.13 0.31 -3.87
C CYS A 18 1.22 1.65 -3.13
N GLY A 19 2.15 1.78 -2.17
CA GLY A 19 2.40 3.02 -1.44
C GLY A 19 2.96 4.13 -2.33
N ILE A 20 3.94 3.82 -3.17
CA ILE A 20 4.51 4.79 -4.12
C ILE A 20 3.45 5.23 -5.12
N THR A 21 2.70 4.31 -5.72
CA THR A 21 1.64 4.65 -6.67
C THR A 21 0.50 5.45 -6.03
N PHE A 22 0.14 5.15 -4.77
CA PHE A 22 -0.80 5.93 -3.99
C PHE A 22 -0.29 7.34 -3.70
N PHE A 23 0.96 7.47 -3.25
CA PHE A 23 1.59 8.75 -2.93
C PHE A 23 1.81 9.61 -4.18
N SER A 24 2.25 9.01 -5.29
CA SER A 24 2.41 9.68 -6.60
C SER A 24 1.06 10.15 -7.16
N ASN A 25 -0.01 9.34 -7.08
CA ASN A 25 -1.35 9.80 -7.44
C ASN A 25 -1.89 10.88 -6.50
N MET A 26 -1.57 10.81 -5.20
CA MET A 26 -1.95 11.85 -4.25
C MET A 26 -1.23 13.17 -4.54
N SER A 27 0.06 13.14 -4.87
CA SER A 27 0.86 14.29 -5.30
C SER A 27 0.32 14.90 -6.60
N GLN A 28 -0.04 14.05 -7.58
CA GLN A 28 -0.67 14.50 -8.82
C GLN A 28 -2.07 15.08 -8.58
N SER A 29 -2.81 14.62 -7.56
CA SER A 29 -4.09 15.22 -7.16
C SER A 29 -3.94 16.64 -6.60
N VAL A 30 -2.78 17.00 -6.04
CA VAL A 30 -2.50 18.37 -5.56
C VAL A 30 -2.15 19.29 -6.72
N GLN A 31 -1.39 18.79 -7.71
CA GLN A 31 -1.05 19.51 -8.94
C GLN A 31 -2.27 19.80 -9.83
N ASN A 32 -3.29 18.91 -9.82
CA ASN A 32 -4.47 19.00 -10.70
C ASN A 32 -5.72 19.62 -10.05
N ARG A 33 -5.65 20.22 -8.84
CA ARG A 33 -6.80 20.93 -8.23
C ARG A 33 -7.13 22.30 -8.83
N LYS A 34 -6.60 22.63 -10.01
CA LYS A 34 -6.90 23.90 -10.68
C LYS A 34 -8.08 23.83 -11.66
N ASP A 35 -8.55 22.65 -12.05
CA ASP A 35 -9.63 22.59 -13.03
C ASP A 35 -10.56 21.37 -12.83
N ASN A 36 -11.84 21.65 -12.64
CA ASN A 36 -12.99 20.77 -12.79
C ASN A 36 -13.48 19.91 -11.60
N LYS A 37 -14.67 20.34 -11.13
CA LYS A 37 -15.81 19.55 -10.60
C LYS A 37 -15.47 18.26 -9.86
N SER A 38 -15.70 18.33 -8.55
CA SER A 38 -16.04 17.24 -7.64
C SER A 38 -16.77 16.07 -8.34
N LYS A 39 -15.98 15.10 -8.82
CA LYS A 39 -16.43 13.72 -8.92
C LYS A 39 -15.88 13.04 -7.69
N ASN A 40 -16.79 12.59 -6.83
CA ASN A 40 -16.52 11.70 -5.71
C ASN A 40 -15.87 10.40 -6.26
N LYS A 41 -14.56 10.46 -6.49
CA LYS A 41 -13.77 9.35 -7.03
C LYS A 41 -13.26 8.59 -5.83
N ASN A 42 -14.03 7.57 -5.43
CA ASN A 42 -13.64 6.65 -4.36
C ASN A 42 -12.19 6.25 -4.55
N ASN A 43 -11.37 6.60 -3.55
CA ASN A 43 -9.93 6.45 -3.59
C ASN A 43 -9.54 4.99 -3.30
N ILE A 44 -9.89 4.10 -4.23
CA ILE A 44 -9.66 2.65 -4.18
C ILE A 44 -8.19 2.34 -3.89
N TYR A 45 -7.25 3.13 -4.43
CA TYR A 45 -5.82 2.93 -4.20
C TYR A 45 -5.42 3.12 -2.73
N GLY A 46 -6.07 4.03 -2.00
CA GLY A 46 -5.79 4.22 -0.57
C GLY A 46 -6.31 3.08 0.30
N ILE A 47 -7.46 2.52 -0.07
CA ILE A 47 -8.02 1.33 0.58
C ILE A 47 -7.12 0.11 0.34
N VAL A 48 -6.68 -0.11 -0.91
CA VAL A 48 -5.76 -1.20 -1.26
C VAL A 48 -4.43 -1.05 -0.53
N PHE A 49 -3.88 0.17 -0.44
CA PHE A 49 -2.66 0.44 0.31
C PHE A 49 -2.82 0.13 1.80
N GLY A 50 -3.92 0.58 2.41
CA GLY A 50 -4.22 0.31 3.82
C GLY A 50 -4.30 -1.19 4.12
N ILE A 51 -4.95 -1.97 3.26
CA ILE A 51 -5.07 -3.43 3.41
C ILE A 51 -3.70 -4.11 3.34
N PHE A 52 -2.85 -3.73 2.38
CA PHE A 52 -1.49 -4.27 2.25
C PHE A 52 -0.58 -3.90 3.42
N ILE A 53 -0.76 -2.71 4.01
CA ILE A 53 -0.02 -2.30 5.21
C ILE A 53 -0.40 -3.15 6.42
N VAL A 54 -1.70 -3.40 6.61
CA VAL A 54 -2.20 -4.22 7.72
C VAL A 54 -1.68 -5.65 7.58
N LEU A 55 -1.73 -6.20 6.36
CA LEU A 55 -1.18 -7.53 6.06
C LEU A 55 0.34 -7.60 6.35
N ALA A 56 1.11 -6.59 5.94
CA ALA A 56 2.55 -6.55 6.19
C ALA A 56 2.90 -6.49 7.69
N ILE A 57 2.14 -5.74 8.49
CA ILE A 57 2.31 -5.68 9.95
C ILE A 57 1.97 -7.03 10.60
N ILE A 58 0.88 -7.66 10.17
CA ILE A 58 0.49 -9.00 10.65
C ILE A 58 1.57 -10.03 10.31
N GLU A 59 2.06 -10.06 9.08
CA GLU A 59 3.17 -10.97 8.70
C GLU A 59 4.43 -10.73 9.53
N LEU A 60 4.77 -9.46 9.79
CA LEU A 60 5.94 -9.09 10.59
C LEU A 60 5.79 -9.53 12.04
N LEU A 61 4.61 -9.34 12.64
CA LEU A 61 4.32 -9.82 14.00
C LEU A 61 4.34 -11.34 14.07
N VAL A 62 3.74 -12.04 13.10
CA VAL A 62 3.76 -13.50 13.04
C VAL A 62 5.21 -14.00 12.92
N PHE A 63 6.03 -13.38 12.08
CA PHE A 63 7.45 -13.73 11.95
C PHE A 63 8.22 -13.52 13.26
N ILE A 64 7.96 -12.44 14.00
CA ILE A 64 8.65 -12.14 15.27
C ILE A 64 8.17 -13.02 16.43
N PHE A 65 6.88 -13.35 16.50
CA PHE A 65 6.28 -14.02 17.65
C PHE A 65 6.22 -15.55 17.52
N VAL A 66 6.17 -16.07 16.30
CA VAL A 66 6.07 -17.52 16.00
C VAL A 66 7.40 -18.08 15.45
N GLY A 67 8.25 -17.22 14.90
CA GLY A 67 9.55 -17.58 14.32
C GLY A 67 10.67 -17.75 15.33
#